data_AF-A0A3N5L0B6-F1
#
_entry.id   AF-A0A3N5L0B6-F1
#
_cell.length_a   1.000
_cell.length_b   1.000
_cell.length_c   1.000
_cell.angle_alpha   90.00
_cell.angle_beta   90.00
_cell.angle_gamma   90.00
#
_symmetry.space_group_name_H-M   'P 1'
#
loop_
_entity.id
_entity.type
_entity.pdbx_description
1 polymer ?
#
loop_
_entity_poly.entity_id
_entity_poly.type
_entity_poly.pdbx_seq_one_letter_code
_entity_poly.pdbx_strand_id
1 'polypeptide(L)'
;MDIEPASGPEASYAVPLKVPSGRIYVFFNHNTDNIRLVLADKAAYKDGFSRRVDSLGHFVFKYSDDHGRSWSATRYDIPQRDFEIDRKNPYGGKLKFFWTVGKAFTYKGAGYVPLHKVGGFGEGFFTSSEGVLLRSPNILTERDTTKIQWETFPDGDVGIRAPLGGGPVAEEQSFSILSDGSIFCSFRTIDGHPAFTYSRDGGRTWEPSQYMRYDDGRLMKHPRAATFLWRCENGKYLYWFHNHGGRFIREHPNRRTIAYEDRNPVWLVGGIESDSPDGKVIRWSQPEIALYDDDPIIRISYPDLVEDAGDFFITETQKDVARVHKLDPSLLQGLWNQFDAKTISREGLIWEAAGEVPASVRAPTLTPFYRRSNRADHGKQDLRTGFSLDLWVRLELDPSPHTLLDNRTSDGKGFALVTTAANAVELIMNDGRTENRWASDPGTLVASKLQHVVVIVDGGPKIVTFVINGMLNDGGDSRQSGWGRFSPDLRGVAGAAELRISPAHVHRVRIFNRYLRNAEVIALYRAGP
;
A
#
# COMPACT_ATOMS: atom_id res chain seq x y z
N MET A 1 -23.66 5.16 19.21
CA MET A 1 -24.74 4.15 19.22
C MET A 1 -24.09 2.86 18.80
N ASP A 2 -24.13 1.88 19.69
CA ASP A 2 -23.34 0.67 19.52
C ASP A 2 -24.17 -0.37 18.75
N ILE A 3 -23.55 -1.06 17.79
CA ILE A 3 -24.20 -2.19 17.10
C ILE A 3 -24.47 -3.31 18.11
N GLU A 4 -23.49 -3.53 19.01
CA GLU A 4 -23.53 -4.47 20.12
C GLU A 4 -23.05 -3.81 21.41
N PRO A 5 -23.59 -4.19 22.58
CA PRO A 5 -23.12 -3.67 23.86
C PRO A 5 -21.63 -4.00 24.10
N ALA A 6 -20.86 -3.03 24.59
CA ALA A 6 -19.44 -3.21 24.91
C ALA A 6 -19.17 -4.27 25.99
N SER A 7 -20.15 -4.57 26.85
CA SER A 7 -20.06 -5.60 27.90
C SER A 7 -20.43 -7.02 27.43
N GLY A 8 -20.81 -7.19 26.17
CA GLY A 8 -21.23 -8.48 25.61
C GLY A 8 -20.06 -9.39 25.23
N PRO A 9 -20.35 -10.57 24.68
CA PRO A 9 -19.36 -11.37 23.94
C PRO A 9 -18.74 -10.57 22.79
N GLU A 10 -17.58 -11.01 22.30
CA GLU A 10 -16.86 -10.35 21.22
C GLU A 10 -17.74 -10.19 19.98
N ALA A 11 -17.97 -8.93 19.59
CA ALA A 11 -18.54 -8.52 18.32
C ALA A 11 -17.43 -7.80 17.56
N SER A 12 -16.99 -8.35 16.44
CA SER A 12 -15.75 -7.88 15.82
C SER A 12 -15.87 -7.79 14.31
N TYR A 13 -15.20 -6.76 13.79
CA TYR A 13 -15.03 -6.47 12.37
C TYR A 13 -16.38 -6.33 11.63
N ALA A 14 -16.83 -5.09 11.48
CA ALA A 14 -18.12 -4.79 10.88
C ALA A 14 -17.95 -4.27 9.45
N VAL A 15 -18.73 -4.80 8.52
CA VAL A 15 -18.80 -4.30 7.13
C VAL A 15 -20.23 -3.89 6.79
N PRO A 16 -20.47 -2.63 6.37
CA PRO A 16 -21.82 -2.16 6.06
C PRO A 16 -22.20 -2.39 4.59
N LEU A 17 -23.50 -2.59 4.33
CA LEU A 17 -24.13 -2.52 3.01
C LEU A 17 -25.39 -1.66 3.09
N LYS A 18 -25.41 -0.57 2.32
CA LYS A 18 -26.62 0.23 2.11
C LYS A 18 -27.37 -0.31 0.90
N VAL A 19 -28.66 -0.60 1.07
CA VAL A 19 -29.53 -1.09 -0.02
C VAL A 19 -30.44 0.03 -0.57
N PRO A 20 -31.06 -0.14 -1.76
CA PRO A 20 -31.83 0.93 -2.41
C PRO A 20 -33.00 1.49 -1.57
N SER A 21 -33.56 0.71 -0.65
CA SER A 21 -34.63 1.19 0.26
C SER A 21 -34.15 2.22 1.29
N GLY A 22 -32.84 2.43 1.41
CA GLY A 22 -32.23 3.27 2.43
C GLY A 22 -31.81 2.51 3.70
N ARG A 23 -32.27 1.26 3.86
CA ARG A 23 -31.83 0.36 4.95
C ARG A 23 -30.33 0.11 4.86
N ILE A 24 -29.68 0.06 6.02
CA ILE A 24 -28.27 -0.30 6.16
C ILE A 24 -28.20 -1.64 6.89
N TYR A 25 -27.56 -2.63 6.27
CA TYR A 25 -27.16 -3.86 6.93
C TYR A 25 -25.72 -3.73 7.42
N VAL A 26 -25.41 -4.30 8.58
CA VAL A 26 -24.03 -4.41 9.06
C VAL A 26 -23.74 -5.87 9.38
N PHE A 27 -22.67 -6.41 8.77
CA PHE A 27 -22.27 -7.80 8.88
C PHE A 27 -21.02 -7.90 9.75
N PHE A 28 -20.99 -8.82 10.71
CA PHE A 28 -19.89 -8.93 11.66
C PHE A 28 -19.79 -10.33 12.26
N ASN A 29 -18.61 -10.64 12.80
CA ASN A 29 -18.41 -11.88 13.56
C ASN A 29 -18.90 -11.66 14.98
N HIS A 30 -19.63 -12.62 15.52
CA HIS A 30 -20.14 -12.56 16.89
C HIS A 30 -19.88 -13.89 17.62
N ASN A 31 -19.26 -13.78 18.79
CA ASN A 31 -19.01 -14.90 19.69
C ASN A 31 -20.28 -15.28 20.48
N THR A 32 -21.35 -15.63 19.78
CA THR A 32 -22.68 -15.90 20.38
C THR A 32 -22.62 -16.95 21.48
N ASP A 33 -21.83 -17.99 21.27
CA ASP A 33 -21.69 -19.11 22.21
C ASP A 33 -20.74 -18.79 23.38
N ASN A 34 -20.23 -17.56 23.45
CA ASN A 34 -19.39 -17.05 24.53
C ASN A 34 -18.13 -17.91 24.75
N ILE A 35 -17.53 -18.39 23.67
CA ILE A 35 -16.31 -19.20 23.70
C ILE A 35 -15.16 -18.35 24.22
N ARG A 36 -14.43 -18.81 25.24
CA ARG A 36 -13.33 -18.05 25.86
C ARG A 36 -11.94 -18.60 25.60
N LEU A 37 -11.87 -19.79 24.99
CA LEU A 37 -10.63 -20.51 24.79
C LEU A 37 -10.79 -21.52 23.67
N VAL A 38 -9.81 -21.58 22.77
CA VAL A 38 -9.79 -22.52 21.63
C VAL A 38 -8.42 -23.17 21.46
N LEU A 39 -8.39 -24.36 20.86
CA LEU A 39 -7.15 -25.07 20.54
C LEU A 39 -6.27 -24.25 19.59
N ALA A 40 -4.97 -24.21 19.90
CA ALA A 40 -3.96 -23.50 19.14
C ALA A 40 -2.64 -24.28 19.12
N ASP A 41 -1.76 -23.95 18.17
CA ASP A 41 -0.48 -24.62 18.00
C ASP A 41 0.42 -24.42 19.23
N LYS A 42 0.87 -25.53 19.83
CA LYS A 42 1.72 -25.52 21.04
C LYS A 42 3.04 -24.79 20.88
N ALA A 43 3.56 -24.69 19.65
CA ALA A 43 4.78 -23.97 19.34
C ALA A 43 4.63 -22.45 19.59
N ALA A 44 3.43 -21.89 19.38
CA ALA A 44 3.14 -20.48 19.62
C ALA A 44 2.44 -20.25 20.98
N TYR A 45 1.65 -21.22 21.45
CA TYR A 45 0.87 -21.14 22.68
C TYR A 45 1.25 -22.28 23.62
N LYS A 46 2.04 -22.01 24.67
CA LYS A 46 2.64 -23.06 25.53
C LYS A 46 1.62 -24.02 26.16
N ASP A 47 0.44 -23.51 26.51
CA ASP A 47 -0.67 -24.30 27.06
C ASP A 47 -1.53 -24.98 25.98
N GLY A 48 -1.28 -24.70 24.71
CA GLY A 48 -2.02 -25.20 23.55
C GLY A 48 -3.31 -24.44 23.26
N PHE A 49 -3.46 -23.22 23.81
CA PHE A 49 -4.72 -22.49 23.73
C PHE A 49 -4.58 -21.02 23.33
N SER A 50 -5.43 -20.58 22.40
CA SER A 50 -5.65 -19.16 22.12
C SER A 50 -6.83 -18.65 22.95
N ARG A 51 -6.66 -17.44 23.50
CA ARG A 51 -7.72 -16.67 24.17
C ARG A 51 -8.25 -15.54 23.30
N ARG A 52 -7.71 -15.37 22.09
CA ARG A 52 -8.22 -14.40 21.11
C ARG A 52 -9.37 -15.06 20.35
N VAL A 53 -10.59 -14.73 20.75
CA VAL A 53 -11.85 -15.38 20.33
C VAL A 53 -12.73 -14.45 19.47
N ASP A 54 -12.10 -13.49 18.80
CA ASP A 54 -12.73 -12.48 17.94
C ASP A 54 -12.83 -12.89 16.46
N SER A 55 -12.38 -14.12 16.12
CA SER A 55 -12.32 -14.66 14.75
C SER A 55 -12.96 -16.06 14.69
N LEU A 56 -14.13 -16.20 15.33
CA LEU A 56 -14.90 -17.44 15.43
C LEU A 56 -16.37 -17.16 15.69
N GLY A 57 -17.16 -18.23 15.77
CA GLY A 57 -18.54 -18.19 16.24
C GLY A 57 -19.52 -18.07 15.09
N HIS A 58 -20.38 -17.06 15.14
CA HIS A 58 -21.46 -16.87 14.17
C HIS A 58 -21.18 -15.65 13.32
N PHE A 59 -21.43 -15.74 12.02
CA PHE A 59 -21.41 -14.57 11.14
C PHE A 59 -22.83 -14.05 11.05
N VAL A 60 -23.06 -12.84 11.51
CA VAL A 60 -24.39 -12.31 11.74
C VAL A 60 -24.55 -10.96 11.07
N PHE A 61 -25.81 -10.52 10.91
CA PHE A 61 -26.11 -9.14 10.62
C PHE A 61 -27.15 -8.53 11.54
N LYS A 62 -27.06 -7.20 11.64
CA LYS A 62 -28.13 -6.31 12.11
C LYS A 62 -28.45 -5.32 11.02
N TYR A 63 -29.60 -4.65 11.14
CA TYR A 63 -29.97 -3.60 10.21
C TYR A 63 -30.41 -2.32 10.92
N SER A 64 -30.36 -1.22 10.19
CA SER A 64 -30.84 0.10 10.59
C SER A 64 -31.75 0.68 9.50
N ASP A 65 -32.90 1.21 9.92
CA ASP A 65 -33.86 1.92 9.06
C ASP A 65 -33.84 3.45 9.29
N ASP A 66 -32.93 3.94 10.13
CA ASP A 66 -32.83 5.35 10.54
C ASP A 66 -31.41 5.92 10.35
N HIS A 67 -30.74 5.46 9.31
CA HIS A 67 -29.40 5.90 8.90
C HIS A 67 -28.30 5.62 9.96
N GLY A 68 -28.38 4.48 10.63
CA GLY A 68 -27.39 4.02 11.62
C GLY A 68 -27.56 4.64 13.00
N ARG A 69 -28.68 5.34 13.26
CA ARG A 69 -28.97 5.90 14.58
C ARG A 69 -29.40 4.84 15.57
N SER A 70 -30.10 3.81 15.11
CA SER A 70 -30.44 2.62 15.88
C SER A 70 -30.27 1.34 15.05
N TRP A 71 -30.17 0.22 15.74
CA TRP A 71 -29.98 -1.09 15.14
C TRP A 71 -31.06 -2.05 15.60
N SER A 72 -31.43 -3.00 14.75
CA SER A 72 -32.39 -4.06 15.06
C SER A 72 -32.01 -4.76 16.37
N ALA A 73 -32.99 -5.05 17.22
CA ALA A 73 -32.73 -5.75 18.49
C ALA A 73 -32.21 -7.18 18.24
N THR A 74 -32.78 -7.84 17.23
CA THR A 74 -32.42 -9.21 16.81
C THR A 74 -31.20 -9.20 15.89
N ARG A 75 -30.34 -10.20 16.07
CA ARG A 75 -29.27 -10.58 15.12
C ARG A 75 -29.80 -11.69 14.23
N TYR A 76 -29.34 -11.72 12.99
CA TYR A 76 -29.70 -12.74 12.02
C TYR A 76 -28.45 -13.48 11.57
N ASP A 77 -28.45 -14.80 11.72
CA ASP A 77 -27.33 -15.64 11.29
C ASP A 77 -27.24 -15.75 9.78
N ILE A 78 -26.01 -15.69 9.27
CA ILE A 78 -25.68 -15.97 7.89
C ILE A 78 -25.11 -17.38 7.83
N PRO A 79 -25.78 -18.32 7.15
CA PRO A 79 -25.27 -19.67 7.01
C PRO A 79 -23.98 -19.63 6.20
N GLN A 80 -22.91 -20.17 6.78
CA GLN A 80 -21.65 -20.39 6.10
C GLN A 80 -21.56 -21.83 5.67
N ARG A 81 -21.39 -22.09 4.37
CA ARG A 81 -21.08 -23.44 3.89
C ARG A 81 -19.71 -23.89 4.41
N ASP A 82 -19.60 -25.17 4.76
CA ASP A 82 -18.35 -25.78 5.20
C ASP A 82 -17.40 -25.96 4.02
N PHE A 83 -16.18 -25.44 4.15
CA PHE A 83 -15.10 -25.67 3.21
C PHE A 83 -14.12 -26.69 3.77
N GLU A 84 -13.17 -27.13 2.94
CA GLU A 84 -12.11 -28.04 3.34
C GLU A 84 -11.34 -27.52 4.57
N ILE A 85 -11.06 -26.21 4.61
CA ILE A 85 -10.35 -25.56 5.71
C ILE A 85 -11.11 -25.66 7.04
N ASP A 86 -12.45 -25.57 7.01
CA ASP A 86 -13.28 -25.70 8.21
C ASP A 86 -13.25 -27.15 8.72
N ARG A 87 -13.41 -28.12 7.81
CA ARG A 87 -13.38 -29.55 8.15
C ARG A 87 -12.03 -30.01 8.70
N LYS A 88 -10.95 -29.36 8.29
CA LYS A 88 -9.58 -29.63 8.76
C LYS A 88 -9.22 -28.86 10.04
N ASN A 89 -10.05 -27.92 10.48
CA ASN A 89 -9.79 -27.19 11.71
C ASN A 89 -9.88 -28.14 12.93
N PRO A 90 -9.35 -27.75 14.11
CA PRO A 90 -9.33 -28.61 15.30
C PRO A 90 -10.69 -29.10 15.82
N TYR A 91 -11.79 -28.53 15.32
CA TYR A 91 -13.16 -28.83 15.72
C TYR A 91 -13.98 -29.51 14.61
N GLY A 92 -13.35 -29.82 13.47
CA GLY A 92 -14.02 -30.47 12.33
C GLY A 92 -15.20 -29.68 11.78
N GLY A 93 -15.12 -28.35 11.77
CA GLY A 93 -16.17 -27.45 11.26
C GLY A 93 -17.33 -27.18 12.22
N LYS A 94 -17.41 -27.87 13.38
CA LYS A 94 -18.44 -27.62 14.41
C LYS A 94 -18.32 -26.22 15.00
N LEU A 95 -17.09 -25.78 15.23
CA LEU A 95 -16.73 -24.39 15.50
C LEU A 95 -15.92 -23.90 14.31
N LYS A 96 -16.45 -22.92 13.58
CA LYS A 96 -15.76 -22.30 12.45
C LYS A 96 -14.87 -21.18 12.93
N PHE A 97 -13.69 -21.09 12.32
CA PHE A 97 -12.82 -19.94 12.46
C PHE A 97 -12.89 -19.14 11.19
N PHE A 98 -13.18 -17.85 11.33
CA PHE A 98 -13.31 -16.94 10.22
C PHE A 98 -13.27 -15.51 10.74
N TRP A 99 -13.13 -14.58 9.83
CA TRP A 99 -13.32 -13.18 10.12
C TRP A 99 -13.72 -12.44 8.84
N THR A 100 -14.08 -11.18 8.97
CA THR A 100 -14.40 -10.30 7.84
C THR A 100 -13.63 -9.01 8.00
N VAL A 101 -13.19 -8.44 6.89
CA VAL A 101 -12.80 -7.04 6.72
C VAL A 101 -12.95 -6.76 5.23
N GLY A 102 -13.32 -5.53 4.86
CA GLY A 102 -13.53 -5.12 3.48
C GLY A 102 -14.83 -4.39 3.26
N LYS A 103 -15.27 -4.36 2.00
CA LYS A 103 -16.43 -3.58 1.57
C LYS A 103 -17.46 -4.53 0.98
N ALA A 104 -18.63 -4.59 1.59
CA ALA A 104 -19.77 -5.24 0.96
C ALA A 104 -20.20 -4.43 -0.26
N PHE A 105 -20.65 -5.09 -1.31
CA PHE A 105 -20.97 -4.44 -2.58
C PHE A 105 -22.20 -5.05 -3.24
N THR A 106 -22.79 -4.33 -4.18
CA THR A 106 -23.91 -4.81 -4.99
C THR A 106 -23.44 -5.11 -6.39
N TYR A 107 -23.90 -6.22 -6.97
CA TYR A 107 -23.62 -6.58 -8.35
C TYR A 107 -24.76 -7.41 -8.93
N LYS A 108 -25.22 -7.07 -10.15
CA LYS A 108 -26.31 -7.75 -10.86
C LYS A 108 -27.53 -8.07 -9.98
N GLY A 109 -27.98 -7.09 -9.19
CA GLY A 109 -29.17 -7.23 -8.34
C GLY A 109 -28.98 -8.05 -7.05
N ALA A 110 -27.76 -8.50 -6.76
CA ALA A 110 -27.43 -9.23 -5.53
C ALA A 110 -26.50 -8.40 -4.63
N GLY A 111 -26.53 -8.68 -3.33
CA GLY A 111 -25.56 -8.18 -2.36
C GLY A 111 -24.45 -9.20 -2.13
N TYR A 112 -23.22 -8.72 -1.96
CA TYR A 112 -22.03 -9.53 -1.76
C TYR A 112 -21.27 -9.07 -0.51
N VAL A 113 -20.79 -10.01 0.29
CA VAL A 113 -20.08 -9.75 1.54
C VAL A 113 -18.78 -10.56 1.61
N PRO A 114 -17.61 -9.94 1.79
CA PRO A 114 -16.33 -10.64 1.92
C PRO A 114 -16.26 -11.40 3.25
N LEU A 115 -15.70 -12.61 3.21
CA LEU A 115 -15.45 -13.42 4.41
C LEU A 115 -14.18 -14.24 4.24
N HIS A 116 -13.42 -14.42 5.31
CA HIS A 116 -12.12 -15.07 5.30
C HIS A 116 -12.18 -16.27 6.23
N LYS A 117 -12.09 -17.48 5.69
CA LYS A 117 -12.06 -18.71 6.48
C LYS A 117 -10.66 -18.95 7.03
N VAL A 118 -10.57 -19.53 8.22
CA VAL A 118 -9.32 -19.74 8.97
C VAL A 118 -9.21 -21.21 9.38
N GLY A 119 -8.02 -21.78 9.23
CA GLY A 119 -7.79 -23.19 9.60
C GLY A 119 -7.38 -23.40 11.06
N GLY A 120 -6.79 -22.39 11.70
CA GLY A 120 -6.35 -22.50 13.10
C GLY A 120 -5.55 -21.30 13.59
N PHE A 121 -5.15 -21.38 14.87
CA PHE A 121 -4.39 -20.35 15.58
C PHE A 121 -2.98 -20.82 15.89
N GLY A 122 -1.97 -20.01 15.57
CA GLY A 122 -0.56 -20.37 15.72
C GLY A 122 0.39 -19.21 15.50
N GLU A 123 1.60 -19.49 15.02
CA GLU A 123 2.61 -18.45 14.75
C GLU A 123 2.11 -17.46 13.69
N GLY A 124 2.29 -16.17 13.96
CA GLY A 124 1.75 -15.11 13.11
C GLY A 124 0.22 -15.02 13.16
N PHE A 125 -0.37 -15.45 14.28
CA PHE A 125 -1.79 -15.45 14.60
C PHE A 125 -2.61 -16.55 13.89
N PHE A 126 -2.83 -16.47 12.58
CA PHE A 126 -3.54 -17.53 11.83
C PHE A 126 -2.58 -18.49 11.14
N THR A 127 -2.84 -19.79 11.24
CA THR A 127 -1.99 -20.85 10.64
C THR A 127 -2.20 -20.97 9.15
N SER A 128 -3.45 -20.82 8.70
CA SER A 128 -3.89 -20.85 7.31
C SER A 128 -5.20 -20.10 7.14
N SER A 129 -5.45 -19.62 5.93
CA SER A 129 -6.64 -18.85 5.59
C SER A 129 -6.91 -18.83 4.09
N GLU A 130 -8.19 -18.71 3.74
CA GLU A 130 -8.66 -18.59 2.37
C GLU A 130 -9.89 -17.69 2.29
N GLY A 131 -10.01 -16.96 1.18
CA GLY A 131 -11.13 -16.05 0.95
C GLY A 131 -12.35 -16.74 0.39
N VAL A 132 -13.52 -16.33 0.86
CA VAL A 132 -14.82 -16.70 0.29
C VAL A 132 -15.66 -15.45 0.12
N LEU A 133 -16.71 -15.56 -0.70
CA LEU A 133 -17.61 -14.46 -0.98
C LEU A 133 -19.04 -14.93 -0.71
N LEU A 134 -19.71 -14.28 0.24
CA LEU A 134 -21.11 -14.53 0.51
C LEU A 134 -21.95 -13.73 -0.48
N ARG A 135 -22.99 -14.35 -1.05
CA ARG A 135 -23.93 -13.72 -1.96
C ARG A 135 -25.34 -13.85 -1.40
N SER A 136 -26.09 -12.74 -1.41
CA SER A 136 -27.53 -12.78 -1.22
C SER A 136 -28.25 -12.32 -2.50
N PRO A 137 -29.09 -13.18 -3.11
CA PRO A 137 -29.82 -12.83 -4.33
C PRO A 137 -30.96 -11.84 -4.10
N ASN A 138 -31.44 -11.68 -2.86
CA ASN A 138 -32.65 -10.93 -2.55
C ASN A 138 -32.48 -9.84 -1.48
N ILE A 139 -31.31 -9.67 -0.86
CA ILE A 139 -31.09 -8.66 0.21
C ILE A 139 -31.41 -7.22 -0.22
N LEU A 140 -31.32 -6.91 -1.52
CA LEU A 140 -31.59 -5.57 -2.04
C LEU A 140 -33.07 -5.22 -2.09
N THR A 141 -33.96 -6.22 -2.05
CA THR A 141 -35.40 -6.06 -2.31
C THR A 141 -36.28 -6.67 -1.22
N GLU A 142 -35.83 -7.72 -0.54
CA GLU A 142 -36.57 -8.37 0.55
C GLU A 142 -36.61 -7.47 1.79
N ARG A 143 -37.81 -7.26 2.33
CA ARG A 143 -38.06 -6.41 3.51
C ARG A 143 -38.10 -7.22 4.79
N ASP A 144 -38.59 -8.45 4.72
CA ASP A 144 -38.62 -9.40 5.82
C ASP A 144 -37.23 -10.05 5.95
N THR A 145 -36.46 -9.58 6.94
CA THR A 145 -35.07 -10.00 7.12
C THR A 145 -34.91 -11.48 7.42
N THR A 146 -35.97 -12.18 7.85
CA THR A 146 -35.94 -13.64 8.07
C THR A 146 -35.94 -14.44 6.77
N LYS A 147 -36.27 -13.81 5.62
CA LYS A 147 -36.34 -14.43 4.30
C LYS A 147 -35.13 -14.13 3.41
N ILE A 148 -34.14 -13.41 3.93
CA ILE A 148 -32.91 -13.13 3.19
C ILE A 148 -32.15 -14.45 2.99
N GLN A 149 -31.82 -14.75 1.75
CA GLN A 149 -31.12 -15.99 1.36
C GLN A 149 -29.64 -15.73 1.19
N TRP A 150 -28.83 -16.77 1.39
CA TRP A 150 -27.37 -16.70 1.30
C TRP A 150 -26.77 -17.91 0.59
N GLU A 151 -25.78 -17.64 -0.24
CA GLU A 151 -24.89 -18.60 -0.88
C GLU A 151 -23.44 -18.27 -0.48
N THR A 152 -22.55 -19.27 -0.49
CA THR A 152 -21.11 -19.07 -0.27
C THR A 152 -20.33 -19.52 -1.49
N PHE A 153 -19.58 -18.59 -2.07
CA PHE A 153 -18.70 -18.82 -3.21
C PHE A 153 -17.23 -18.83 -2.82
N PRO A 154 -16.35 -19.53 -3.56
CA PRO A 154 -16.58 -20.27 -4.83
C PRO A 154 -17.50 -21.49 -4.70
N ASP A 155 -18.06 -22.05 -5.78
CA ASP A 155 -18.99 -23.21 -5.73
C ASP A 155 -18.33 -24.49 -5.18
N GLY A 156 -16.99 -24.60 -5.25
CA GLY A 156 -16.21 -25.71 -4.69
C GLY A 156 -15.97 -25.61 -3.19
N ASP A 157 -15.09 -26.48 -2.68
CA ASP A 157 -14.77 -26.60 -1.25
C ASP A 157 -13.44 -25.93 -0.85
N VAL A 158 -12.84 -25.18 -1.78
CA VAL A 158 -11.58 -24.46 -1.61
C VAL A 158 -11.80 -23.00 -1.96
N GLY A 159 -11.46 -22.11 -1.02
CA GLY A 159 -11.52 -20.67 -1.22
C GLY A 159 -10.37 -20.10 -2.06
N ILE A 160 -10.32 -18.78 -2.13
CA ILE A 160 -9.25 -18.02 -2.79
C ILE A 160 -7.98 -18.13 -1.93
N ARG A 161 -6.95 -18.79 -2.46
CA ARG A 161 -5.66 -19.04 -1.80
C ARG A 161 -4.53 -18.23 -2.43
N ALA A 162 -3.40 -18.16 -1.73
CA ALA A 162 -2.16 -17.59 -2.25
C ALA A 162 -1.70 -18.32 -3.52
N PRO A 163 -0.91 -17.66 -4.40
CA PRO A 163 -0.30 -18.31 -5.55
C PRO A 163 0.47 -19.58 -5.15
N LEU A 164 0.67 -20.50 -6.09
CA LEU A 164 1.39 -21.74 -5.81
C LEU A 164 2.78 -21.45 -5.20
N GLY A 165 3.08 -22.10 -4.07
CA GLY A 165 4.32 -21.84 -3.31
C GLY A 165 4.27 -20.62 -2.39
N GLY A 166 3.15 -19.89 -2.36
CA GLY A 166 2.94 -18.67 -1.55
C GLY A 166 2.60 -18.90 -0.08
N GLY A 167 2.61 -20.16 0.35
CA GLY A 167 2.26 -20.53 1.71
C GLY A 167 0.75 -20.44 2.01
N PRO A 168 0.36 -20.62 3.28
CA PRO A 168 -1.01 -20.97 3.63
C PRO A 168 -1.91 -19.78 3.94
N VAL A 169 -1.44 -18.54 3.79
CA VAL A 169 -2.18 -17.33 4.21
C VAL A 169 -2.67 -16.56 2.98
N ALA A 170 -3.98 -16.39 2.89
CA ALA A 170 -4.64 -15.51 1.94
C ALA A 170 -5.82 -14.82 2.63
N GLU A 171 -5.66 -13.53 2.95
CA GLU A 171 -6.58 -12.82 3.85
C GLU A 171 -6.92 -11.42 3.36
N GLU A 172 -7.98 -10.86 3.94
CA GLU A 172 -8.42 -9.48 3.71
C GLU A 172 -8.71 -9.25 2.22
N GLN A 173 -9.36 -10.22 1.58
CA GLN A 173 -9.86 -10.14 0.23
C GLN A 173 -10.71 -8.89 0.05
N SER A 174 -10.24 -8.02 -0.84
CA SER A 174 -10.89 -6.78 -1.27
C SER A 174 -11.33 -6.97 -2.72
N PHE A 175 -12.54 -6.51 -3.05
CA PHE A 175 -13.20 -6.82 -4.32
C PHE A 175 -13.56 -5.53 -5.07
N SER A 176 -13.45 -5.55 -6.40
CA SER A 176 -14.09 -4.55 -7.25
C SER A 176 -14.61 -5.17 -8.54
N ILE A 177 -15.72 -4.62 -9.02
CA ILE A 177 -16.34 -5.01 -10.28
C ILE A 177 -15.67 -4.26 -11.43
N LEU A 178 -15.28 -4.95 -12.49
CA LEU A 178 -14.75 -4.33 -13.73
C LEU A 178 -15.87 -3.91 -14.68
N SER A 179 -15.53 -3.15 -15.73
CA SER A 179 -16.51 -2.67 -16.71
C SER A 179 -17.18 -3.79 -17.52
N ASP A 180 -16.52 -4.93 -17.72
CA ASP A 180 -17.10 -6.12 -18.36
C ASP A 180 -17.93 -7.00 -17.40
N GLY A 181 -18.04 -6.60 -16.13
CA GLY A 181 -18.74 -7.35 -15.10
C GLY A 181 -17.91 -8.45 -14.44
N SER A 182 -16.62 -8.58 -14.75
CA SER A 182 -15.72 -9.44 -13.99
C SER A 182 -15.52 -8.91 -12.57
N ILE A 183 -15.21 -9.80 -11.62
CA ILE A 183 -14.85 -9.42 -10.25
C ILE A 183 -13.35 -9.56 -10.10
N PHE A 184 -12.66 -8.47 -9.79
CA PHE A 184 -11.27 -8.49 -9.37
C PHE A 184 -11.20 -8.63 -7.85
N CYS A 185 -10.31 -9.49 -7.36
CA CYS A 185 -10.06 -9.69 -5.94
C CYS A 185 -8.57 -9.53 -5.65
N SER A 186 -8.19 -8.63 -4.73
CA SER A 186 -6.83 -8.57 -4.16
C SER A 186 -6.82 -9.02 -2.71
N PHE A 187 -5.70 -9.56 -2.24
CA PHE A 187 -5.56 -10.03 -0.86
C PHE A 187 -4.10 -10.10 -0.43
N ARG A 188 -3.88 -10.11 0.90
CA ARG A 188 -2.52 -10.14 1.47
C ARG A 188 -2.03 -11.57 1.58
N THR A 189 -0.71 -11.72 1.48
CA THR A 189 -0.01 -12.99 1.67
C THR A 189 1.04 -12.83 2.76
N ILE A 190 1.83 -13.88 2.98
CA ILE A 190 3.08 -13.80 3.74
C ILE A 190 4.33 -13.88 2.84
N ASP A 191 4.23 -13.79 1.51
CA ASP A 191 5.39 -13.86 0.59
C ASP A 191 6.14 -12.53 0.39
N GLY A 192 5.69 -11.46 1.02
CA GLY A 192 6.21 -10.12 0.73
C GLY A 192 5.65 -9.52 -0.56
N HIS A 193 4.57 -10.08 -1.10
CA HIS A 193 3.84 -9.56 -2.26
C HIS A 193 2.32 -9.71 -2.04
N PRO A 194 1.49 -8.73 -2.44
CA PRO A 194 0.06 -8.94 -2.48
C PRO A 194 -0.28 -9.83 -3.67
N ALA A 195 -1.41 -10.53 -3.59
CA ALA A 195 -1.90 -11.38 -4.66
C ALA A 195 -3.27 -10.93 -5.15
N PHE A 196 -3.63 -11.36 -6.34
CA PHE A 196 -4.92 -11.10 -6.96
C PHE A 196 -5.42 -12.30 -7.77
N THR A 197 -6.72 -12.29 -8.07
CA THR A 197 -7.39 -13.20 -9.01
C THR A 197 -8.62 -12.51 -9.62
N TYR A 198 -9.13 -13.05 -10.73
CA TYR A 198 -10.38 -12.63 -11.35
C TYR A 198 -11.43 -13.75 -11.30
N SER A 199 -12.70 -13.35 -11.15
CA SER A 199 -13.86 -14.19 -11.42
C SER A 199 -14.63 -13.61 -12.60
N ARG A 200 -14.97 -14.47 -13.57
CA ARG A 200 -15.72 -14.08 -14.79
C ARG A 200 -17.20 -14.47 -14.74
N ASP A 201 -17.64 -15.12 -13.66
CA ASP A 201 -18.97 -15.74 -13.53
C ASP A 201 -19.71 -15.31 -12.25
N GLY A 202 -19.37 -14.14 -11.71
CA GLY A 202 -20.04 -13.54 -10.57
C GLY A 202 -19.62 -14.11 -9.21
N GLY A 203 -18.39 -14.65 -9.13
CA GLY A 203 -17.75 -15.16 -7.93
C GLY A 203 -17.74 -16.68 -7.80
N ARG A 204 -18.44 -17.41 -8.68
CA ARG A 204 -18.61 -18.87 -8.60
C ARG A 204 -17.31 -19.62 -8.81
N THR A 205 -16.51 -19.18 -9.77
CA THR A 205 -15.16 -19.68 -10.01
C THR A 205 -14.16 -18.53 -10.08
N TRP A 206 -12.89 -18.86 -9.83
CA TRP A 206 -11.79 -17.90 -9.79
C TRP A 206 -10.61 -18.45 -10.58
N GLU A 207 -9.95 -17.57 -11.32
CA GLU A 207 -8.68 -17.86 -11.98
C GLU A 207 -7.59 -18.18 -10.93
N PRO A 208 -6.52 -18.92 -11.30
CA PRO A 208 -5.38 -19.11 -10.41
C PRO A 208 -4.82 -17.78 -9.91
N SER A 209 -4.63 -17.66 -8.60
CA SER A 209 -4.07 -16.45 -7.99
C SER A 209 -2.66 -16.14 -8.49
N GLN A 210 -2.40 -14.86 -8.72
CA GLN A 210 -1.10 -14.34 -9.16
C GLN A 210 -0.63 -13.22 -8.22
N TYR A 211 0.67 -12.94 -8.19
CA TYR A 211 1.18 -11.78 -7.46
C TYR A 211 0.94 -10.48 -8.24
N MET A 212 0.57 -9.41 -7.53
CA MET A 212 0.32 -8.10 -8.13
C MET A 212 1.58 -7.54 -8.79
N ARG A 213 1.40 -6.91 -9.95
CA ARG A 213 2.47 -6.29 -10.73
C ARG A 213 2.12 -4.86 -11.10
N TYR A 214 3.14 -4.00 -11.14
CA TYR A 214 3.05 -2.75 -11.88
C TYR A 214 2.91 -3.05 -13.39
N ASP A 215 2.49 -2.06 -14.16
CA ASP A 215 2.34 -2.18 -15.61
C ASP A 215 3.64 -2.56 -16.35
N ASP A 216 4.80 -2.22 -15.76
CA ASP A 216 6.11 -2.62 -16.27
C ASP A 216 6.49 -4.08 -15.96
N GLY A 217 5.59 -4.83 -15.32
CA GLY A 217 5.74 -6.25 -14.99
C GLY A 217 6.46 -6.54 -13.68
N ARG A 218 7.05 -5.55 -12.99
CA ARG A 218 7.68 -5.76 -11.68
C ARG A 218 6.64 -6.09 -10.62
N LEU A 219 7.03 -6.97 -9.68
CA LEU A 219 6.18 -7.34 -8.55
C LEU A 219 6.01 -6.17 -7.58
N MET A 220 4.79 -5.93 -7.12
CA MET A 220 4.56 -5.00 -6.01
C MET A 220 4.99 -5.64 -4.70
N LYS A 221 5.80 -4.95 -3.91
CA LYS A 221 6.18 -5.42 -2.58
C LYS A 221 5.11 -5.03 -1.55
N HIS A 222 4.69 -6.00 -0.75
CA HIS A 222 3.74 -5.74 0.33
C HIS A 222 3.93 -6.71 1.51
N PRO A 223 3.91 -6.22 2.76
CA PRO A 223 3.87 -7.08 3.95
C PRO A 223 2.53 -7.80 4.09
N ARG A 224 2.36 -8.57 5.17
CA ARG A 224 1.05 -9.04 5.62
C ARG A 224 0.34 -7.87 6.33
N ALA A 225 -0.18 -6.92 5.57
CA ALA A 225 -0.94 -5.77 6.06
C ALA A 225 -2.28 -5.62 5.34
N ALA A 226 -3.08 -4.64 5.77
CA ALA A 226 -4.28 -4.23 5.08
C ALA A 226 -3.97 -3.90 3.60
N THR A 227 -4.69 -4.55 2.71
CA THR A 227 -4.57 -4.39 1.25
C THR A 227 -5.96 -4.22 0.66
N PHE A 228 -6.32 -2.96 0.39
CA PHE A 228 -7.65 -2.61 -0.07
C PHE A 228 -7.58 -1.94 -1.43
N LEU A 229 -8.57 -2.27 -2.25
CA LEU A 229 -8.72 -1.74 -3.58
C LEU A 229 -10.12 -1.14 -3.71
N TRP A 230 -10.22 -0.08 -4.50
CA TRP A 230 -11.47 0.61 -4.74
C TRP A 230 -11.61 0.95 -6.21
N ARG A 231 -12.75 0.59 -6.80
CA ARG A 231 -13.24 1.23 -8.02
C ARG A 231 -13.86 2.57 -7.65
N CYS A 232 -13.34 3.62 -8.28
CA CYS A 232 -13.81 4.99 -8.09
C CYS A 232 -15.00 5.29 -9.03
N GLU A 233 -15.76 6.34 -8.73
CA GLU A 233 -16.93 6.76 -9.53
C GLU A 233 -16.55 7.07 -10.99
N ASN A 234 -15.33 7.56 -11.21
CA ASN A 234 -14.79 7.85 -12.54
C ASN A 234 -14.39 6.60 -13.35
N GLY A 235 -14.61 5.39 -12.82
CA GLY A 235 -14.28 4.12 -13.46
C GLY A 235 -12.82 3.69 -13.36
N LYS A 236 -11.97 4.49 -12.70
CA LYS A 236 -10.57 4.15 -12.40
C LYS A 236 -10.45 3.48 -11.03
N TYR A 237 -9.25 3.04 -10.69
CA TYR A 237 -9.01 2.25 -9.48
C TYR A 237 -7.95 2.89 -8.59
N LEU A 238 -8.07 2.70 -7.28
CA LEU A 238 -7.02 2.98 -6.31
C LEU A 238 -6.72 1.73 -5.51
N TYR A 239 -5.45 1.55 -5.15
CA TYR A 239 -5.00 0.41 -4.36
C TYR A 239 -4.01 0.86 -3.28
N TRP A 240 -4.30 0.46 -2.04
CA TRP A 240 -3.54 0.77 -0.83
C TRP A 240 -2.55 -0.34 -0.48
N PHE A 241 -1.30 0.03 -0.24
CA PHE A 241 -0.24 -0.89 0.17
C PHE A 241 0.92 -0.18 0.88
N HIS A 242 2.02 -0.88 1.20
CA HIS A 242 3.14 -0.33 1.99
C HIS A 242 4.52 -0.37 1.30
N ASN A 243 4.59 -0.84 0.05
CA ASN A 243 5.81 -0.83 -0.77
C ASN A 243 7.09 -1.32 -0.06
N HIS A 244 6.97 -2.41 0.70
CA HIS A 244 8.09 -3.15 1.29
C HIS A 244 7.73 -4.64 1.37
N GLY A 245 8.72 -5.51 1.30
CA GLY A 245 8.53 -6.96 1.23
C GLY A 245 9.52 -7.65 0.30
N GLY A 246 9.02 -8.48 -0.61
CA GLY A 246 9.82 -9.32 -1.50
C GLY A 246 10.56 -10.44 -0.77
N ARG A 247 11.73 -10.81 -1.31
CA ARG A 247 12.61 -11.86 -0.76
C ARG A 247 12.93 -11.65 0.72
N PHE A 248 13.04 -10.39 1.15
CA PHE A 248 13.27 -10.05 2.55
C PHE A 248 12.26 -10.70 3.49
N ILE A 249 10.97 -10.70 3.14
CA ILE A 249 9.94 -11.38 3.95
C ILE A 249 9.91 -12.87 3.63
N ARG A 250 9.90 -13.22 2.34
CA ARG A 250 9.70 -14.61 1.89
C ARG A 250 10.74 -15.58 2.43
N GLU A 251 12.00 -15.15 2.51
CA GLU A 251 13.14 -15.96 2.91
C GLU A 251 13.51 -15.79 4.39
N HIS A 252 12.79 -14.93 5.12
CA HIS A 252 13.05 -14.71 6.54
C HIS A 252 12.66 -15.94 7.37
N PRO A 253 13.48 -16.38 8.35
CA PRO A 253 13.13 -17.51 9.22
C PRO A 253 11.82 -17.29 10.00
N ASN A 254 11.55 -16.03 10.35
CA ASN A 254 10.32 -15.62 11.06
C ASN A 254 9.27 -15.01 10.12
N ARG A 255 9.17 -15.50 8.87
CA ARG A 255 8.28 -14.97 7.80
C ARG A 255 6.86 -14.64 8.29
N ARG A 256 6.30 -15.44 9.19
CA ARG A 256 4.93 -15.28 9.72
C ARG A 256 4.75 -14.06 10.63
N THR A 257 5.82 -13.58 11.26
CA THR A 257 5.77 -12.47 12.24
C THR A 257 6.42 -11.20 11.69
N ILE A 258 7.56 -11.29 11.01
CA ILE A 258 8.23 -10.12 10.41
C ILE A 258 7.35 -9.41 9.38
N ALA A 259 6.44 -10.15 8.72
CA ALA A 259 5.50 -9.61 7.77
C ALA A 259 4.44 -8.66 8.38
N TYR A 260 4.41 -8.44 9.69
CA TYR A 260 3.51 -7.47 10.33
C TYR A 260 4.11 -6.08 10.53
N GLU A 261 5.41 -5.91 10.27
CA GLU A 261 6.15 -4.68 10.55
C GLU A 261 6.14 -3.70 9.36
N ASP A 262 6.73 -2.52 9.57
CA ASP A 262 7.06 -1.49 8.55
C ASP A 262 5.88 -0.93 7.72
N ARG A 263 4.70 -0.80 8.34
CA ARG A 263 3.48 -0.24 7.73
C ARG A 263 3.41 1.30 7.70
N ASN A 264 4.55 1.96 7.67
CA ASN A 264 4.68 3.41 7.55
C ASN A 264 5.90 3.75 6.68
N PRO A 265 5.71 4.41 5.52
CA PRO A 265 4.47 5.07 5.08
C PRO A 265 3.48 4.13 4.39
N VAL A 266 2.34 4.71 4.04
CA VAL A 266 1.34 4.12 3.17
C VAL A 266 1.53 4.66 1.76
N TRP A 267 1.38 3.78 0.79
CA TRP A 267 1.46 4.09 -0.63
C TRP A 267 0.13 3.81 -1.34
N LEU A 268 -0.14 4.58 -2.38
CA LEU A 268 -1.23 4.35 -3.33
C LEU A 268 -0.68 4.10 -4.74
N VAL A 269 -1.35 3.24 -5.49
CA VAL A 269 -1.22 3.14 -6.96
C VAL A 269 -2.57 3.43 -7.61
N GLY A 270 -2.54 3.98 -8.82
CA GLY A 270 -3.70 4.15 -9.67
C GLY A 270 -3.83 3.00 -10.65
N GLY A 271 -5.06 2.53 -10.89
CA GLY A 271 -5.35 1.49 -11.88
C GLY A 271 -6.26 2.00 -12.98
N ILE A 272 -6.01 1.54 -14.21
CA ILE A 272 -6.92 1.71 -15.36
C ILE A 272 -7.22 0.34 -15.97
N GLU A 273 -8.41 0.16 -16.53
CA GLU A 273 -8.73 -1.08 -17.24
C GLU A 273 -8.05 -1.16 -18.60
N SER A 274 -7.72 -2.38 -19.00
CA SER A 274 -7.24 -2.74 -20.33
C SER A 274 -7.90 -4.04 -20.78
N ASP A 275 -7.97 -4.24 -22.08
CA ASP A 275 -8.43 -5.51 -22.66
C ASP A 275 -7.34 -6.59 -22.58
N SER A 276 -7.79 -7.83 -22.40
CA SER A 276 -7.00 -9.05 -22.54
C SER A 276 -7.85 -10.13 -23.23
N PRO A 277 -7.26 -11.23 -23.71
CA PRO A 277 -8.02 -12.34 -24.31
C PRO A 277 -9.13 -12.92 -23.41
N ASP A 278 -8.95 -12.86 -22.08
CA ASP A 278 -9.86 -13.46 -21.10
C ASP A 278 -10.83 -12.45 -20.46
N GLY A 279 -10.82 -11.19 -20.93
CA GLY A 279 -11.67 -10.10 -20.42
C GLY A 279 -10.85 -8.88 -19.95
N LYS A 280 -11.49 -7.97 -19.21
CA LYS A 280 -10.84 -6.79 -18.66
C LYS A 280 -9.82 -7.17 -17.59
N VAL A 281 -8.71 -6.45 -17.56
CA VAL A 281 -7.66 -6.52 -16.54
C VAL A 281 -7.29 -5.10 -16.08
N ILE A 282 -6.68 -4.96 -14.91
CA ILE A 282 -6.21 -3.67 -14.41
C ILE A 282 -4.71 -3.50 -14.70
N ARG A 283 -4.33 -2.39 -15.34
CA ARG A 283 -2.95 -1.90 -15.46
C ARG A 283 -2.67 -0.94 -14.31
N TRP A 284 -1.62 -1.21 -13.53
CA TRP A 284 -1.28 -0.44 -12.35
C TRP A 284 -0.12 0.52 -12.56
N SER A 285 -0.31 1.77 -12.14
CA SER A 285 0.73 2.80 -12.13
C SER A 285 1.84 2.46 -11.13
N GLN A 286 2.94 3.19 -11.20
CA GLN A 286 3.91 3.22 -10.11
C GLN A 286 3.35 4.06 -8.95
N PRO A 287 3.81 3.83 -7.70
CA PRO A 287 3.11 4.30 -6.52
C PRO A 287 3.49 5.73 -6.13
N GLU A 288 2.70 6.34 -5.26
CA GLU A 288 3.01 7.58 -4.52
C GLU A 288 2.79 7.35 -3.03
N ILE A 289 3.53 8.06 -2.18
CA ILE A 289 3.23 8.10 -0.74
C ILE A 289 1.93 8.87 -0.54
N ALA A 290 0.97 8.26 0.14
CA ALA A 290 -0.33 8.85 0.39
C ALA A 290 -0.47 9.37 1.82
N LEU A 291 0.00 8.58 2.81
CA LEU A 291 -0.08 8.90 4.23
C LEU A 291 1.18 8.41 4.94
N TYR A 292 1.53 9.10 6.02
CA TYR A 292 2.62 8.69 6.90
C TYR A 292 2.36 9.21 8.31
N ASP A 293 3.02 8.59 9.28
CA ASP A 293 3.17 9.12 10.63
C ASP A 293 4.63 9.56 10.82
N ASP A 294 4.84 10.56 11.68
CA ASP A 294 6.17 11.03 12.04
C ASP A 294 6.95 10.01 12.85
N ASP A 295 6.24 9.21 13.65
CA ASP A 295 6.83 8.06 14.31
C ASP A 295 6.82 6.86 13.33
N PRO A 296 7.99 6.43 12.83
CA PRO A 296 8.08 5.34 11.87
C PRO A 296 7.58 3.99 12.42
N ILE A 297 7.45 3.84 13.74
CA ILE A 297 6.96 2.61 14.38
C ILE A 297 5.42 2.54 14.37
N ILE A 298 4.72 3.67 14.23
CA ILE A 298 3.26 3.67 14.14
C ILE A 298 2.82 2.99 12.86
N ARG A 299 1.95 1.98 13.00
CA ARG A 299 1.45 1.16 11.89
C ARG A 299 0.06 1.63 11.47
N ILE A 300 -0.02 2.19 10.27
CA ILE A 300 -1.26 2.70 9.68
C ILE A 300 -1.96 1.56 8.92
N SER A 301 -3.26 1.36 9.13
CA SER A 301 -3.98 0.21 8.57
C SER A 301 -5.50 0.45 8.48
N TYR A 302 -6.20 -0.53 7.91
CA TYR A 302 -7.67 -0.59 7.78
C TYR A 302 -8.29 0.63 7.10
N PRO A 303 -7.84 0.94 5.87
CA PRO A 303 -8.41 2.04 5.12
C PRO A 303 -9.79 1.75 4.56
N ASP A 304 -10.57 2.81 4.32
CA ASP A 304 -11.66 2.81 3.35
C ASP A 304 -11.62 4.11 2.55
N LEU A 305 -12.27 4.11 1.38
CA LEU A 305 -12.37 5.24 0.48
C LEU A 305 -13.81 5.76 0.44
N VAL A 306 -13.94 7.07 0.63
CA VAL A 306 -15.18 7.83 0.48
C VAL A 306 -15.00 8.84 -0.64
N GLU A 307 -15.94 8.84 -1.58
CA GLU A 307 -16.08 9.86 -2.62
C GLU A 307 -17.27 10.75 -2.25
N ASP A 308 -17.08 12.07 -2.32
CA ASP A 308 -18.15 13.04 -2.10
C ASP A 308 -17.94 14.25 -2.99
N ALA A 309 -18.93 14.56 -3.85
CA ALA A 309 -18.90 15.69 -4.78
C ALA A 309 -17.60 15.81 -5.61
N GLY A 310 -16.97 14.68 -5.97
CA GLY A 310 -15.71 14.63 -6.72
C GLY A 310 -14.43 14.75 -5.87
N ASP A 311 -14.55 14.97 -4.56
CA ASP A 311 -13.44 14.86 -3.62
C ASP A 311 -13.26 13.41 -3.14
N PHE A 312 -12.02 13.06 -2.81
CA PHE A 312 -11.65 11.74 -2.32
C PHE A 312 -11.14 11.85 -0.88
N PHE A 313 -11.64 10.97 -0.02
CA PHE A 313 -11.24 10.88 1.37
C PHE A 313 -10.84 9.45 1.71
N ILE A 314 -9.72 9.28 2.39
CA ILE A 314 -9.34 7.99 2.96
C ILE A 314 -9.51 8.02 4.47
N THR A 315 -10.20 7.03 5.00
CA THR A 315 -10.21 6.75 6.44
C THR A 315 -9.05 5.83 6.80
N GLU A 316 -8.51 5.90 8.01
CA GLU A 316 -7.51 4.94 8.51
C GLU A 316 -7.60 4.78 10.03
N THR A 317 -6.99 3.74 10.56
CA THR A 317 -6.69 3.63 11.99
C THR A 317 -5.34 3.00 12.27
N GLN A 318 -4.76 3.37 13.42
CA GLN A 318 -3.59 2.70 14.02
C GLN A 318 -3.98 1.69 15.14
N LYS A 319 -5.28 1.34 15.22
CA LYS A 319 -5.97 0.51 16.22
C LYS A 319 -6.51 1.24 17.45
N ASP A 320 -6.11 2.49 17.67
CA ASP A 320 -6.64 3.31 18.77
C ASP A 320 -7.47 4.50 18.25
N VAL A 321 -6.91 5.31 17.35
CA VAL A 321 -7.60 6.46 16.75
C VAL A 321 -7.98 6.16 15.31
N ALA A 322 -9.21 6.52 14.92
CA ALA A 322 -9.66 6.56 13.52
C ALA A 322 -9.56 8.00 12.99
N ARG A 323 -9.06 8.17 11.76
CA ARG A 323 -8.92 9.47 11.10
C ARG A 323 -9.49 9.45 9.69
N VAL A 324 -9.78 10.65 9.18
CA VAL A 324 -10.20 10.87 7.79
C VAL A 324 -9.26 11.90 7.18
N HIS A 325 -8.76 11.59 5.98
CA HIS A 325 -7.79 12.39 5.25
C HIS A 325 -8.35 12.74 3.88
N LYS A 326 -8.45 14.03 3.57
CA LYS A 326 -8.75 14.46 2.20
C LYS A 326 -7.52 14.23 1.33
N LEU A 327 -7.67 13.54 0.22
CA LEU A 327 -6.59 13.34 -0.73
C LEU A 327 -6.47 14.52 -1.69
N ASP A 328 -5.24 14.84 -2.07
CA ASP A 328 -4.96 15.82 -3.10
C ASP A 328 -5.41 15.28 -4.48
N PRO A 329 -6.37 15.94 -5.17
CA PRO A 329 -6.83 15.50 -6.49
C PRO A 329 -5.72 15.39 -7.52
N SER A 330 -4.68 16.24 -7.43
CA SER A 330 -3.55 16.22 -8.35
C SER A 330 -2.64 14.99 -8.14
N LEU A 331 -2.63 14.40 -6.94
CA LEU A 331 -1.91 13.14 -6.68
C LEU A 331 -2.60 11.99 -7.40
N LEU A 332 -3.92 11.89 -7.22
CA LEU A 332 -4.74 10.86 -7.86
C LEU A 332 -4.69 10.95 -9.38
N GLN A 333 -4.81 12.17 -9.90
CA GLN A 333 -4.72 12.36 -11.34
C GLN A 333 -3.31 12.11 -11.88
N GLY A 334 -2.27 12.42 -11.10
CA GLY A 334 -0.90 12.01 -11.38
C GLY A 334 -0.79 10.50 -11.57
N LEU A 335 -1.25 9.71 -10.59
CA LEU A 335 -1.25 8.24 -10.63
C LEU A 335 -1.92 7.69 -11.90
N TRP A 336 -3.14 8.15 -12.20
CA TRP A 336 -3.89 7.63 -13.35
C TRP A 336 -3.38 8.09 -14.72
N ASN A 337 -2.70 9.23 -14.80
CA ASN A 337 -2.12 9.73 -16.05
C ASN A 337 -0.72 9.20 -16.33
N GLN A 338 -0.14 8.41 -15.41
CA GLN A 338 1.20 7.86 -15.58
C GLN A 338 1.35 6.98 -16.82
N PHE A 339 0.30 6.62 -17.55
CA PHE A 339 0.42 5.81 -18.77
C PHE A 339 0.77 6.64 -20.01
N ASP A 340 0.36 7.91 -20.05
CA ASP A 340 0.48 8.77 -21.23
C ASP A 340 1.23 10.10 -20.95
N ALA A 341 1.47 10.39 -19.67
CA ALA A 341 2.32 11.47 -19.14
C ALA A 341 3.55 11.84 -19.98
N LYS A 342 3.64 13.05 -20.58
CA LYS A 342 4.83 13.58 -21.27
C LYS A 342 5.03 15.09 -21.06
N THR A 343 5.08 15.51 -19.80
CA THR A 343 5.17 16.93 -19.43
C THR A 343 6.44 17.22 -18.62
N ILE A 344 7.00 18.41 -18.83
CA ILE A 344 8.11 18.93 -18.02
C ILE A 344 7.53 19.85 -16.95
N SER A 345 7.55 19.39 -15.70
CA SER A 345 7.12 20.22 -14.57
C SER A 345 8.07 21.41 -14.40
N ARG A 346 7.51 22.61 -14.27
CA ARG A 346 8.25 23.87 -14.02
C ARG A 346 8.06 24.39 -12.61
N GLU A 347 7.09 23.86 -11.88
CA GLU A 347 6.81 24.25 -10.51
C GLU A 347 7.97 23.87 -9.60
N GLY A 348 8.50 24.83 -8.82
CA GLY A 348 9.61 24.63 -7.91
C GLY A 348 10.98 24.48 -8.58
N LEU A 349 11.07 24.59 -9.92
CA LEU A 349 12.34 24.58 -10.64
C LEU A 349 13.14 25.84 -10.30
N ILE A 350 14.32 25.67 -9.69
CA ILE A 350 15.17 26.80 -9.27
C ILE A 350 16.44 26.92 -10.11
N TRP A 351 16.82 25.87 -10.83
CA TRP A 351 17.95 25.91 -11.74
C TRP A 351 17.84 24.80 -12.81
N GLU A 352 18.23 25.11 -14.04
CA GLU A 352 18.38 24.12 -15.11
C GLU A 352 19.55 24.44 -16.04
N ALA A 353 20.14 23.39 -16.60
CA ALA A 353 21.08 23.46 -17.70
C ALA A 353 20.90 22.24 -18.62
N ALA A 354 20.98 22.46 -19.92
CA ALA A 354 20.92 21.42 -20.94
C ALA A 354 21.96 21.70 -22.04
N GLY A 355 22.56 20.65 -22.60
CA GLY A 355 23.63 20.79 -23.60
C GLY A 355 24.99 20.95 -22.93
N GLU A 356 25.63 22.11 -23.09
CA GLU A 356 26.90 22.42 -22.40
C GLU A 356 26.63 22.72 -20.92
N VAL A 357 26.62 21.67 -20.11
CA VAL A 357 26.48 21.80 -18.65
C VAL A 357 27.78 22.37 -18.07
N PRO A 358 27.75 23.51 -17.36
CA PRO A 358 28.94 24.10 -16.77
C PRO A 358 29.54 23.22 -15.67
N ALA A 359 30.87 23.22 -15.53
CA ALA A 359 31.57 22.43 -14.50
C ALA A 359 31.33 22.94 -13.05
N SER A 360 30.95 24.21 -12.90
CA SER A 360 30.58 24.81 -11.62
C SER A 360 29.55 25.91 -11.84
N VAL A 361 28.62 26.04 -10.89
CA VAL A 361 27.65 27.14 -10.82
C VAL A 361 27.50 27.61 -9.38
N ARG A 362 26.95 28.81 -9.18
CA ARG A 362 26.49 29.21 -7.85
C ARG A 362 25.49 28.18 -7.32
N ALA A 363 25.74 27.64 -6.13
CA ALA A 363 24.89 26.62 -5.53
C ALA A 363 23.46 27.15 -5.34
N PRO A 364 22.43 26.47 -5.89
CA PRO A 364 21.05 26.86 -5.65
C PRO A 364 20.69 26.81 -4.17
N THR A 365 19.85 27.73 -3.72
CA THR A 365 19.41 27.77 -2.31
C THR A 365 18.30 26.75 -2.09
N LEU A 366 18.60 25.71 -1.31
CA LEU A 366 17.63 24.70 -0.88
C LEU A 366 17.11 25.02 0.52
N THR A 367 15.80 24.91 0.70
CA THR A 367 15.14 25.16 1.99
C THR A 367 15.57 24.11 3.01
N PRO A 368 15.92 24.48 4.25
CA PRO A 368 16.25 23.51 5.30
C PRO A 368 15.04 22.66 5.68
N PHE A 369 15.26 21.43 6.13
CA PHE A 369 14.20 20.49 6.55
C PHE A 369 13.48 20.91 7.82
N TYR A 370 14.19 21.59 8.73
CA TYR A 370 13.60 22.15 9.93
C TYR A 370 14.28 23.47 10.30
N ARG A 371 13.61 24.23 11.16
CA ARG A 371 14.15 25.44 11.78
C ARG A 371 13.76 25.53 13.25
N ARG A 372 14.29 26.54 13.92
CA ARG A 372 13.82 26.91 15.25
C ARG A 372 12.41 27.47 15.14
N SER A 373 11.49 26.97 15.97
CA SER A 373 10.10 27.45 16.01
C SER A 373 10.00 28.81 16.71
N ASN A 374 8.89 29.49 16.47
CA ASN A 374 8.50 30.71 17.18
C ASN A 374 7.72 30.42 18.48
N ARG A 375 7.62 29.15 18.90
CA ARG A 375 7.02 28.79 20.20
C ARG A 375 7.89 29.32 21.34
N ALA A 376 7.32 29.43 22.54
CA ALA A 376 8.03 29.94 23.72
C ALA A 376 9.26 29.08 24.11
N ASP A 377 9.19 27.75 23.90
CA ASP A 377 10.32 26.84 24.09
C ASP A 377 11.39 26.97 22.98
N HIS A 378 11.06 27.66 21.90
CA HIS A 378 11.80 27.72 20.66
C HIS A 378 12.26 26.35 20.16
N GLY A 379 11.42 25.32 20.34
CA GLY A 379 11.69 23.96 19.93
C GLY A 379 11.79 23.81 18.40
N LYS A 380 12.02 22.59 17.93
CA LYS A 380 12.13 22.29 16.50
C LYS A 380 10.80 22.46 15.77
N GLN A 381 10.81 23.19 14.65
CA GLN A 381 9.71 23.24 13.68
C GLN A 381 10.14 22.48 12.43
N ASP A 382 9.50 21.35 12.17
CA ASP A 382 9.62 20.64 10.90
C ASP A 382 8.99 21.48 9.79
N LEU A 383 9.73 21.73 8.71
CA LEU A 383 9.25 22.51 7.57
C LEU A 383 8.61 21.65 6.49
N ARG A 384 8.76 20.31 6.55
CA ARG A 384 8.25 19.35 5.56
C ARG A 384 8.74 19.63 4.12
N THR A 385 9.78 20.43 3.97
CA THR A 385 10.32 20.83 2.67
C THR A 385 11.20 19.74 2.10
N GLY A 386 11.17 19.57 0.78
CA GLY A 386 12.00 18.61 0.07
C GLY A 386 12.80 19.27 -1.04
N PHE A 387 13.50 18.45 -1.82
CA PHE A 387 14.10 18.86 -3.09
C PHE A 387 14.21 17.67 -4.02
N SER A 388 14.41 17.94 -5.31
CA SER A 388 14.67 16.91 -6.30
C SER A 388 15.80 17.30 -7.23
N LEU A 389 16.60 16.30 -7.61
CA LEU A 389 17.68 16.41 -8.56
C LEU A 389 17.33 15.55 -9.77
N ASP A 390 17.08 16.16 -10.92
CA ASP A 390 16.80 15.49 -12.21
C ASP A 390 18.02 15.62 -13.10
N LEU A 391 18.59 14.49 -13.53
CA LEU A 391 19.76 14.44 -14.38
C LEU A 391 19.55 13.52 -15.58
N TRP A 392 20.11 13.92 -16.71
CA TRP A 392 20.47 12.98 -17.78
C TRP A 392 21.97 12.74 -17.75
N VAL A 393 22.37 11.48 -17.60
CA VAL A 393 23.76 11.08 -17.43
C VAL A 393 24.19 10.05 -18.47
N ARG A 394 25.48 10.05 -18.82
CA ARG A 394 26.13 8.98 -19.56
C ARG A 394 27.46 8.68 -18.89
N LEU A 395 27.62 7.44 -18.47
CA LEU A 395 28.72 7.02 -17.59
C LEU A 395 29.45 5.84 -18.22
N GLU A 396 30.78 5.86 -18.15
CA GLU A 396 31.54 4.62 -18.13
C GLU A 396 31.46 4.07 -16.70
N LEU A 397 31.25 2.77 -16.54
CA LEU A 397 31.12 2.16 -15.21
C LEU A 397 32.51 1.81 -14.68
N ASP A 398 32.88 2.41 -13.55
CA ASP A 398 34.14 2.18 -12.83
C ASP A 398 33.83 1.77 -11.36
N PRO A 399 34.61 0.85 -10.76
CA PRO A 399 34.52 0.57 -9.33
C PRO A 399 34.73 1.81 -8.44
N SER A 400 35.48 2.80 -8.93
CA SER A 400 35.74 4.07 -8.26
C SER A 400 34.54 5.01 -8.43
N PRO A 401 34.04 5.64 -7.35
CA PRO A 401 32.87 6.49 -7.42
C PRO A 401 33.14 7.75 -8.24
N HIS A 402 32.35 7.96 -9.29
CA HIS A 402 32.29 9.23 -10.02
C HIS A 402 31.39 10.21 -9.28
N THR A 403 31.85 11.45 -9.13
CA THR A 403 31.01 12.54 -8.60
C THR A 403 30.22 13.16 -9.73
N LEU A 404 28.89 13.16 -9.62
CA LEU A 404 27.97 13.77 -10.59
C LEU A 404 27.65 15.21 -10.21
N LEU A 405 27.32 15.43 -8.94
CA LEU A 405 27.03 16.73 -8.32
C LEU A 405 27.70 16.79 -6.95
N ASP A 406 28.31 17.91 -6.58
CA ASP A 406 28.90 18.09 -5.24
C ASP A 406 28.96 19.58 -4.86
N ASN A 407 28.25 19.94 -3.78
CA ASN A 407 28.38 21.27 -3.17
C ASN A 407 29.03 21.20 -1.79
N ARG A 408 29.68 20.08 -1.40
CA ARG A 408 30.25 19.97 -0.07
C ARG A 408 31.41 20.93 0.13
N THR A 409 31.46 21.49 1.33
CA THR A 409 32.61 22.19 1.90
C THR A 409 33.74 21.22 2.23
N SER A 410 34.91 21.74 2.58
CA SER A 410 36.09 20.92 2.94
C SER A 410 35.89 20.04 4.18
N ASP A 411 34.99 20.43 5.08
CA ASP A 411 34.56 19.65 6.25
C ASP A 411 33.38 18.70 5.96
N GLY A 412 32.96 18.58 4.70
CA GLY A 412 31.98 17.60 4.24
C GLY A 412 30.52 18.06 4.28
N LYS A 413 30.22 19.25 4.79
CA LYS A 413 28.86 19.81 4.86
C LYS A 413 28.35 20.18 3.46
N GLY A 414 27.14 19.73 3.12
CA GLY A 414 26.48 19.91 1.83
C GLY A 414 25.80 18.61 1.39
N PHE A 415 25.72 18.40 0.09
CA PHE A 415 25.34 17.14 -0.52
C PHE A 415 26.27 16.77 -1.67
N ALA A 416 26.32 15.47 -1.96
CA ALA A 416 26.93 14.94 -3.17
C ALA A 416 26.07 13.83 -3.76
N LEU A 417 26.07 13.74 -5.08
CA LEU A 417 25.49 12.65 -5.85
C LEU A 417 26.63 11.92 -6.55
N VAL A 418 26.82 10.65 -6.19
CA VAL A 418 27.98 9.86 -6.63
C VAL A 418 27.55 8.51 -7.19
N THR A 419 28.32 7.92 -8.10
CA THR A 419 28.13 6.51 -8.46
C THR A 419 28.69 5.59 -7.37
N THR A 420 28.26 4.33 -7.36
CA THR A 420 28.77 3.30 -6.45
C THR A 420 29.35 2.13 -7.24
N ALA A 421 30.20 1.34 -6.59
CA ALA A 421 30.75 0.10 -7.15
C ALA A 421 29.67 -0.94 -7.54
N ALA A 422 28.44 -0.77 -7.08
CA ALA A 422 27.30 -1.64 -7.42
C ALA A 422 26.54 -1.15 -8.67
N ASN A 423 27.11 -0.26 -9.48
CA ASN A 423 26.45 0.36 -10.64
C ASN A 423 25.12 1.03 -10.25
N ALA A 424 25.15 1.77 -9.14
CA ALA A 424 24.03 2.54 -8.62
C ALA A 424 24.46 4.00 -8.38
N VAL A 425 23.52 4.86 -8.01
CA VAL A 425 23.77 6.25 -7.61
C VAL A 425 23.45 6.41 -6.13
N GLU A 426 24.33 7.04 -5.37
CA GLU A 426 24.14 7.38 -3.96
C GLU A 426 24.02 8.90 -3.78
N LEU A 427 23.02 9.31 -3.00
CA LEU A 427 22.92 10.65 -2.45
C LEU A 427 23.52 10.65 -1.05
N ILE A 428 24.45 11.58 -0.80
CA ILE A 428 25.03 11.85 0.51
C ILE A 428 24.56 13.25 0.92
N MET A 429 24.02 13.41 2.13
CA MET A 429 23.57 14.68 2.70
C MET A 429 24.20 14.87 4.09
N ASN A 430 24.82 16.02 4.34
CA ASN A 430 25.52 16.29 5.59
C ASN A 430 25.36 17.76 5.98
N ASP A 431 24.89 18.06 7.20
CA ASP A 431 24.73 19.44 7.69
C ASP A 431 25.89 19.94 8.58
N GLY A 432 26.96 19.14 8.67
CA GLY A 432 28.11 19.32 9.57
C GLY A 432 27.96 18.63 10.92
N ARG A 433 26.81 17.99 11.18
CA ARG A 433 26.51 17.27 12.45
C ARG A 433 25.89 15.90 12.21
N THR A 434 25.07 15.79 11.18
CA THR A 434 24.33 14.58 10.84
C THR A 434 24.54 14.28 9.36
N GLU A 435 25.04 13.08 9.07
CA GLU A 435 25.18 12.58 7.71
C GLU A 435 24.12 11.51 7.42
N ASN A 436 23.55 11.55 6.23
CA ASN A 436 22.61 10.54 5.73
C ASN A 436 23.02 10.13 4.32
N ARG A 437 22.82 8.86 4.00
CA ARG A 437 23.11 8.28 2.70
C ARG A 437 22.00 7.37 2.25
N TRP A 438 21.65 7.43 0.98
CA TRP A 438 20.78 6.45 0.35
C TRP A 438 21.18 6.23 -1.10
N ALA A 439 21.22 4.97 -1.51
CA ALA A 439 21.54 4.59 -2.88
C ALA A 439 20.34 4.02 -3.63
N SER A 440 20.32 4.26 -4.95
CA SER A 440 19.44 3.60 -5.91
C SER A 440 19.69 2.08 -5.91
N ASP A 441 18.82 1.32 -6.57
CA ASP A 441 18.95 -0.13 -6.63
C ASP A 441 20.25 -0.54 -7.37
N PRO A 442 20.96 -1.58 -6.91
CA PRO A 442 22.16 -2.10 -7.60
C PRO A 442 21.88 -2.44 -9.07
N GLY A 443 22.84 -2.15 -9.94
CA GLY A 443 22.75 -2.48 -11.37
C GLY A 443 21.82 -1.59 -12.18
N THR A 444 21.30 -0.49 -11.62
CA THR A 444 20.41 0.43 -12.32
C THR A 444 21.13 1.32 -13.33
N LEU A 445 22.45 1.51 -13.19
CA LEU A 445 23.30 2.18 -14.18
C LEU A 445 23.89 1.18 -15.18
N VAL A 446 23.95 1.58 -16.44
CA VAL A 446 24.43 0.80 -17.58
C VAL A 446 25.47 1.61 -18.35
N ALA A 447 26.64 1.02 -18.55
CA ALA A 447 27.76 1.67 -19.23
C ALA A 447 27.38 2.24 -20.59
N SER A 448 27.89 3.44 -20.87
CA SER A 448 27.76 4.21 -22.11
C SER A 448 26.33 4.52 -22.57
N LYS A 449 25.30 4.19 -21.78
CA LYS A 449 23.91 4.53 -22.09
C LYS A 449 23.54 5.88 -21.50
N LEU A 450 22.80 6.67 -22.28
CA LEU A 450 22.15 7.86 -21.76
C LEU A 450 20.98 7.43 -20.86
N GLN A 451 21.01 7.84 -19.59
CA GLN A 451 20.01 7.47 -18.60
C GLN A 451 19.46 8.69 -17.87
N HIS A 452 18.19 8.64 -17.53
CA HIS A 452 17.52 9.63 -16.70
C HIS A 452 17.57 9.18 -15.24
N VAL A 453 18.18 9.97 -14.38
CA VAL A 453 18.32 9.69 -12.95
C VAL A 453 17.66 10.83 -12.18
N VAL A 454 16.65 10.50 -11.39
CA VAL A 454 16.04 11.46 -10.47
C VAL A 454 16.13 10.99 -9.05
N VAL A 455 16.60 11.88 -8.18
CA VAL A 455 16.58 11.71 -6.72
C VAL A 455 15.51 12.61 -6.15
N ILE A 456 14.65 12.05 -5.31
CA ILE A 456 13.56 12.75 -4.66
C ILE A 456 13.81 12.70 -3.16
N VAL A 457 13.97 13.86 -2.53
CA VAL A 457 14.12 14.00 -1.08
C VAL A 457 12.85 14.64 -0.55
N ASP A 458 11.99 13.82 0.05
CA ASP A 458 10.74 14.26 0.63
C ASP A 458 10.91 14.50 2.14
N GLY A 459 10.90 15.78 2.53
CA GLY A 459 10.98 16.19 3.92
C GLY A 459 9.70 15.93 4.71
N GLY A 460 8.58 15.56 4.09
CA GLY A 460 7.38 15.14 4.80
C GLY A 460 7.64 13.92 5.69
N PRO A 461 7.74 12.72 5.10
CA PRO A 461 8.05 11.47 5.77
C PRO A 461 9.55 11.27 6.01
N LYS A 462 10.40 12.23 5.63
CA LYS A 462 11.87 12.13 5.69
C LYS A 462 12.41 10.98 4.84
N ILE A 463 11.96 10.87 3.61
CA ILE A 463 12.30 9.75 2.71
C ILE A 463 13.12 10.22 1.50
N VAL A 464 14.08 9.40 1.09
CA VAL A 464 14.79 9.49 -0.19
C VAL A 464 14.35 8.35 -1.10
N THR A 465 13.92 8.67 -2.32
CA THR A 465 13.62 7.72 -3.39
C THR A 465 14.40 8.03 -4.65
N PHE A 466 14.60 7.01 -5.49
CA PHE A 466 15.21 7.12 -6.80
C PHE A 466 14.25 6.66 -7.88
N VAL A 467 14.18 7.40 -8.98
CA VAL A 467 13.49 6.97 -10.20
C VAL A 467 14.50 7.03 -11.34
N ILE A 468 14.81 5.87 -11.92
CA ILE A 468 15.81 5.76 -13.00
C ILE A 468 15.10 5.26 -14.26
N ASN A 469 15.26 5.98 -15.37
CA ASN A 469 14.60 5.69 -16.65
C ASN A 469 13.07 5.54 -16.49
N GLY A 470 12.47 6.39 -15.65
CA GLY A 470 11.04 6.35 -15.36
C GLY A 470 10.61 5.16 -14.50
N MET A 471 11.53 4.44 -13.84
CA MET A 471 11.23 3.33 -12.93
C MET A 471 11.65 3.66 -11.50
N LEU A 472 10.68 3.75 -10.59
CA LEU A 472 10.89 3.87 -9.16
C LEU A 472 11.68 2.66 -8.67
N ASN A 473 12.80 2.91 -8.03
CA ASN A 473 13.61 1.89 -7.37
C ASN A 473 12.86 1.42 -6.13
N ASP A 474 12.50 0.14 -6.09
CA ASP A 474 11.68 -0.49 -5.05
C ASP A 474 12.49 -1.43 -4.15
N GLY A 475 13.82 -1.48 -4.34
CA GLY A 475 14.74 -2.30 -3.59
C GLY A 475 15.14 -3.58 -4.32
N GLY A 476 14.46 -3.92 -5.42
CA GLY A 476 14.65 -5.15 -6.17
C GLY A 476 14.68 -6.38 -5.27
N ASP A 477 15.61 -7.29 -5.52
CA ASP A 477 15.88 -8.42 -4.61
C ASP A 477 16.90 -8.09 -3.51
N SER A 478 17.53 -6.91 -3.57
CA SER A 478 18.64 -6.55 -2.68
C SER A 478 18.17 -6.03 -1.32
N ARG A 479 16.96 -5.45 -1.24
CA ARG A 479 16.45 -4.76 -0.04
C ARG A 479 14.96 -4.99 0.15
N GLN A 480 14.51 -4.82 1.39
CA GLN A 480 13.08 -4.90 1.72
C GLN A 480 12.24 -3.79 1.06
N SER A 481 12.84 -2.63 0.82
CA SER A 481 12.25 -1.46 0.16
C SER A 481 13.33 -0.70 -0.63
N GLY A 482 12.92 0.15 -1.57
CA GLY A 482 13.82 0.96 -2.41
C GLY A 482 13.95 2.41 -1.97
N TRP A 483 13.33 2.73 -0.84
CA TRP A 483 13.31 4.05 -0.23
C TRP A 483 13.99 4.00 1.14
N GLY A 484 14.66 5.08 1.52
CA GLY A 484 15.39 5.18 2.78
C GLY A 484 14.96 6.40 3.57
N ARG A 485 14.86 6.27 4.90
CA ARG A 485 14.62 7.43 5.76
C ARG A 485 15.92 8.16 6.05
N PHE A 486 15.87 9.49 6.06
CA PHE A 486 16.95 10.32 6.59
C PHE A 486 16.59 10.80 8.00
N SER A 487 17.63 11.02 8.81
CA SER A 487 17.48 11.45 10.20
C SER A 487 16.64 12.71 10.29
N PRO A 488 15.65 12.77 11.20
CA PRO A 488 14.90 13.99 11.42
C PRO A 488 15.82 15.13 11.88
N ASP A 489 17.01 14.85 12.41
CA ASP A 489 17.97 15.84 12.93
C ASP A 489 18.88 16.46 11.87
N LEU A 490 18.81 15.97 10.63
CA LEU A 490 19.44 16.63 9.49
C LEU A 490 18.75 17.98 9.21
N ARG A 491 19.46 19.10 9.39
CA ARG A 491 18.88 20.44 9.22
C ARG A 491 18.66 20.83 7.77
N GLY A 492 19.52 20.40 6.87
CA GLY A 492 19.47 20.75 5.45
C GLY A 492 20.76 20.38 4.74
N VAL A 493 20.87 20.80 3.48
CA VAL A 493 21.96 20.40 2.56
C VAL A 493 22.75 21.60 2.01
N ALA A 494 22.68 22.74 2.70
CA ALA A 494 23.46 23.92 2.33
C ALA A 494 24.95 23.67 2.61
N GLY A 495 25.75 23.66 1.54
CA GLY A 495 27.21 23.47 1.61
C GLY A 495 27.98 24.73 1.19
N ALA A 496 28.94 24.54 0.30
CA ALA A 496 29.74 25.59 -0.33
C ALA A 496 28.90 26.52 -1.22
N ALA A 497 29.49 27.67 -1.58
CA ALA A 497 28.86 28.66 -2.46
C ALA A 497 28.69 28.18 -3.91
N GLU A 498 29.43 27.13 -4.28
CA GLU A 498 29.44 26.55 -5.62
C GLU A 498 28.92 25.11 -5.59
N LEU A 499 28.14 24.76 -6.62
CA LEU A 499 27.79 23.39 -6.96
C LEU A 499 28.69 22.96 -8.11
N ARG A 500 29.58 21.99 -7.84
CA ARG A 500 30.39 21.33 -8.85
C ARG A 500 29.55 20.29 -9.58
N ILE A 501 29.68 20.24 -10.90
CA ILE A 501 28.96 19.31 -11.77
C ILE A 501 30.00 18.62 -12.64
N SER A 502 29.84 17.34 -12.94
CA SER A 502 30.73 16.64 -13.86
C SER A 502 30.24 16.79 -15.31
N PRO A 503 30.79 17.72 -16.11
CA PRO A 503 30.34 17.93 -17.49
C PRO A 503 30.67 16.73 -18.39
N ALA A 504 31.63 15.89 -17.99
CA ALA A 504 32.00 14.68 -18.71
C ALA A 504 30.91 13.60 -18.65
N HIS A 505 30.04 13.66 -17.62
CA HIS A 505 29.05 12.62 -17.34
C HIS A 505 27.62 13.12 -17.37
N VAL A 506 27.41 14.42 -17.15
CA VAL A 506 26.09 15.01 -16.95
C VAL A 506 25.74 15.87 -18.17
N HIS A 507 24.67 15.51 -18.87
CA HIS A 507 24.21 16.16 -20.11
C HIS A 507 23.05 17.13 -19.91
N ARG A 508 22.28 16.95 -18.84
CA ARG A 508 21.23 17.86 -18.40
C ARG A 508 21.09 17.76 -16.89
N VAL A 509 20.78 18.88 -16.25
CA VAL A 509 20.44 18.96 -14.83
C VAL A 509 19.24 19.88 -14.66
N ARG A 510 18.33 19.48 -13.77
CA ARG A 510 17.30 20.33 -13.19
C ARG A 510 17.30 20.15 -11.68
N ILE A 511 17.19 21.26 -10.96
CA ILE A 511 17.13 21.28 -9.50
C ILE A 511 15.82 21.93 -9.09
N PHE A 512 15.03 21.20 -8.29
CA PHE A 512 13.76 21.64 -7.77
C PHE A 512 13.86 21.88 -6.26
N ASN A 513 13.27 22.96 -5.75
CA ASN A 513 13.23 23.28 -4.31
C ASN A 513 12.09 22.57 -3.54
N ARG A 514 11.52 21.54 -4.17
CA ARG A 514 10.47 20.67 -3.64
C ARG A 514 10.75 19.25 -4.08
N TYR A 515 10.12 18.29 -3.41
CA TYR A 515 10.06 16.93 -3.93
C TYR A 515 9.14 16.90 -5.17
N LEU A 516 9.56 16.14 -6.17
CA LEU A 516 8.72 15.75 -7.29
C LEU A 516 7.94 14.49 -6.93
N ARG A 517 6.72 14.36 -7.45
CA ARG A 517 5.99 13.09 -7.43
C ARG A 517 6.57 12.11 -8.44
N ASN A 518 6.46 10.81 -8.19
CA ASN A 518 6.89 9.79 -9.14
C ASN A 518 6.21 9.96 -10.51
N ALA A 519 4.93 10.36 -10.53
CA ALA A 519 4.20 10.66 -11.76
C ALA A 519 4.82 11.80 -12.57
N GLU A 520 5.30 12.85 -11.91
CA GLU A 520 6.00 13.96 -12.57
C GLU A 520 7.34 13.50 -13.15
N VAL A 521 8.07 12.66 -12.42
CA VAL A 521 9.35 12.13 -12.87
C VAL A 521 9.20 11.18 -14.06
N ILE A 522 8.16 10.35 -14.06
CA ILE A 522 7.84 9.47 -15.19
C ILE A 522 7.48 10.31 -16.42
N ALA A 523 6.72 11.40 -16.24
CA ALA A 523 6.40 12.34 -17.31
C ALA A 523 7.65 13.05 -17.85
N LEU A 524 8.58 13.47 -16.98
CA LEU A 524 9.88 14.04 -17.34
C LEU A 524 10.72 13.07 -18.19
N TYR A 525 10.80 11.80 -17.77
CA TYR A 525 11.54 10.78 -18.52
C TYR A 525 11.02 10.65 -19.95
N ARG A 526 9.69 10.57 -20.11
CA ARG A 526 9.06 10.38 -21.43
C ARG A 526 9.03 11.64 -22.29
N ALA A 527 9.19 12.82 -21.69
CA ALA A 527 9.42 14.06 -22.44
C ALA A 527 10.81 14.09 -23.08
N GLY A 528 11.75 13.28 -22.60
CA GLY A 528 13.07 13.09 -23.18
C GLY A 528 14.16 14.05 -22.65
N PRO A 529 15.40 13.85 -23.15
CA PRO A 529 16.59 14.55 -22.68
C PRO A 529 16.72 16.00 -23.13
#